data_AF-A0A8J5CEZ1-F1
#
_entry.id   AF-A0A8J5CEZ1-F1
#
_cell.length_a   1.000
_cell.length_b   1.000
_cell.length_c   1.000
_cell.angle_alpha   90.00
_cell.angle_beta   90.00
_cell.angle_gamma   90.00
#
_symmetry.space_group_name_H-M   'P 1'
#
loop_
_entity.id
_entity.type
_entity.pdbx_description
1 polymer ?
#
loop_
_entity_poly.entity_id
_entity_poly.type
_entity_poly.pdbx_seq_one_letter_code
_entity_poly.pdbx_strand_id
1 'polypeptide(L)'
;MDLLRGPWGLTGRDHLPLCLHTRPGNSGVHRGSCQASGEQQLDRKVFYLACRHHILESAGWCCMGESVWQGQSPENPWFKHFKNVWDRSYHRQPYNPVHQTKWLNKPRRKMQGNTTENPEVGEAPRADYREMAELTLIVLGDTPPRGIHWSRPGAIHQASVDGQKPVFYEVFMFAEQLEYDEETVVKLERLNLFLGLFLYTHVDVIIHLLQMLLQMICSS
;
A
#
# COMPACT_ATOMS: atom_id res chain seq x y z
N MET A 1 -1.00 4.31 27.01
CA MET A 1 -1.05 5.79 26.88
C MET A 1 0.04 6.51 27.69
N ASP A 2 0.93 5.82 28.41
CA ASP A 2 1.97 6.47 29.24
C ASP A 2 3.22 6.95 28.48
N LEU A 3 3.39 6.57 27.21
CA LEU A 3 4.53 7.00 26.38
C LEU A 3 4.58 8.52 26.14
N LEU A 4 3.43 9.21 26.21
CA LEU A 4 3.33 10.66 25.96
C LEU A 4 3.59 11.51 27.22
N ARG A 5 3.44 10.92 28.42
CA ARG A 5 3.67 11.62 29.70
C ARG A 5 5.16 11.79 30.03
N GLY A 6 6.04 11.04 29.37
CA GLY A 6 7.49 11.11 29.56
C GLY A 6 8.11 12.38 28.93
N PRO A 7 9.16 12.26 28.08
CA PRO A 7 10.05 13.37 27.68
C PRO A 7 9.37 14.59 27.04
N TRP A 8 8.10 14.48 26.65
CA TRP A 8 7.33 15.53 25.99
C TRP A 8 6.39 16.29 26.94
N GLY A 9 6.20 15.84 28.19
CA GLY A 9 5.36 16.50 29.18
C GLY A 9 3.87 16.62 28.81
N LEU A 10 3.39 15.83 27.84
CA LEU A 10 2.03 15.93 27.33
C LEU A 10 1.05 15.23 28.28
N THR A 11 0.11 15.99 28.82
CA THR A 11 -1.01 15.43 29.59
C THR A 11 -2.22 15.20 28.69
N GLY A 12 -2.93 14.08 28.90
CA GLY A 12 -4.15 13.76 28.14
C GLY A 12 -5.34 14.69 28.40
N ARG A 13 -5.18 15.74 29.23
CA ARG A 13 -6.18 16.80 29.43
C ARG A 13 -6.00 17.93 28.40
N ASP A 14 -4.76 18.35 28.17
CA ASP A 14 -4.47 19.55 27.36
C ASP A 14 -4.27 19.23 25.87
N HIS A 15 -3.87 17.99 25.57
CA HIS A 15 -3.52 17.57 24.21
C HIS A 15 -4.27 16.29 23.83
N LEU A 16 -4.83 16.26 22.63
CA LEU A 16 -5.44 15.07 22.04
C LEU A 16 -4.45 14.45 21.04
N PRO A 17 -3.79 13.32 21.37
CA PRO A 17 -2.96 12.63 20.39
C PRO A 17 -3.86 11.98 19.34
N LEU A 18 -3.66 12.35 18.08
CA LEU A 18 -4.44 11.81 16.96
C LEU A 18 -3.48 11.22 15.94
N CYS A 19 -3.66 9.93 15.64
CA CYS A 19 -3.00 9.31 14.49
C CYS A 19 -3.81 9.63 13.24
N LEU A 20 -3.21 10.30 12.25
CA LEU A 20 -3.92 10.74 11.05
C LEU A 20 -3.20 10.39 9.76
N HIS A 21 -4.00 10.25 8.72
CA HIS A 21 -3.54 10.29 7.33
C HIS A 21 -3.05 11.70 6.99
N THR A 22 -1.87 11.84 6.39
CA THR A 22 -1.22 13.13 6.09
C THR A 22 -1.85 13.91 4.91
N ARG A 23 -3.04 13.51 4.45
CA ARG A 23 -3.71 14.20 3.34
C ARG A 23 -4.13 15.61 3.76
N PRO A 24 -4.06 16.61 2.85
CA PRO A 24 -4.43 17.99 3.17
C PRO A 24 -5.84 18.15 3.76
N GLY A 25 -6.80 17.30 3.37
CA GLY A 25 -8.14 17.30 3.93
C GLY A 25 -8.21 16.95 5.43
N ASN A 26 -7.22 16.23 5.95
CA ASN A 26 -7.15 15.84 7.36
C ASN A 26 -6.23 16.77 8.16
N SER A 27 -5.06 17.12 7.62
CA SER A 27 -4.00 17.88 8.30
C SER A 27 -3.96 19.37 7.95
N GLY A 28 -4.87 19.85 7.10
CA GLY A 28 -4.87 21.24 6.63
C GLY A 28 -5.01 22.24 7.77
N VAL A 29 -4.10 23.22 7.81
CA VAL A 29 -3.96 24.22 8.90
C VAL A 29 -5.11 25.24 9.00
N HIS A 30 -6.06 25.23 8.08
CA HIS A 30 -7.26 26.09 8.14
C HIS A 30 -8.60 25.35 8.03
N ARG A 31 -8.63 24.18 7.38
CA ARG A 31 -9.86 23.43 7.04
C ARG A 31 -9.70 21.91 7.17
N GLY A 32 -8.60 21.45 7.75
CA GLY A 32 -8.38 20.03 7.96
C GLY A 32 -9.35 19.48 9.00
N SER A 33 -9.83 18.25 8.81
CA SER A 33 -10.73 17.60 9.78
C SER A 33 -10.15 17.59 11.19
N CYS A 34 -8.83 17.45 11.35
CA CYS A 34 -8.21 17.47 12.67
C CYS A 34 -8.32 18.83 13.37
N GLN A 35 -8.23 19.92 12.62
CA GLN A 35 -8.40 21.27 13.15
C GLN A 35 -9.88 21.57 13.45
N ALA A 36 -10.77 21.19 12.53
CA ALA A 36 -12.21 21.38 12.72
C ALA A 36 -12.76 20.55 13.89
N SER A 37 -12.40 19.27 13.97
CA SER A 37 -12.93 18.34 14.96
C SER A 37 -12.18 18.38 16.30
N GLY A 38 -10.88 18.65 16.31
CA GLY A 38 -10.07 18.68 17.53
C GLY A 38 -9.97 20.07 18.13
N GLU A 39 -9.38 21.00 17.40
CA GLU A 39 -9.04 22.33 17.94
C GLU A 39 -10.26 23.24 18.08
N GLN A 40 -11.21 23.17 17.13
CA GLN A 40 -12.39 24.04 17.15
C GLN A 40 -13.58 23.45 17.92
N GLN A 41 -13.86 22.15 17.75
CA GLN A 41 -15.04 21.53 18.38
C GLN A 41 -14.78 21.00 19.79
N LEU A 42 -13.57 20.55 20.10
CA LEU A 42 -13.24 19.98 21.41
C LEU A 42 -12.44 20.94 22.30
N ASP A 43 -12.12 22.15 21.83
CA ASP A 43 -11.30 23.17 22.51
C ASP A 43 -9.98 22.60 23.08
N ARG A 44 -9.34 21.73 22.30
CA ARG A 44 -8.12 21.02 22.68
C ARG A 44 -7.07 21.12 21.60
N LYS A 45 -5.81 21.31 21.99
CA LYS A 45 -4.70 21.22 21.04
C LYS A 45 -4.54 19.79 20.56
N VAL A 46 -4.46 19.60 19.24
CA VAL A 46 -4.23 18.28 18.65
C VAL A 46 -2.73 18.05 18.52
N PHE A 47 -2.26 16.92 19.03
CA PHE A 47 -0.92 16.44 18.75
C PHE A 47 -0.96 15.50 17.55
N TYR A 48 -0.51 15.99 16.40
CA TYR A 48 -0.58 15.31 15.12
C TYR A 48 0.47 14.20 15.04
N LEU A 49 0.02 12.94 15.01
CA LEU A 49 0.86 11.78 14.74
C LEU A 49 0.58 11.32 13.31
N ALA A 50 1.49 11.61 12.39
CA ALA A 50 1.39 11.10 11.02
C ALA A 50 1.43 9.56 11.04
N CYS A 51 0.43 8.93 10.41
CA CYS A 51 0.34 7.49 10.34
C CYS A 51 1.52 6.92 9.54
N ARG A 52 2.25 5.97 10.11
CA ARG A 52 3.38 5.30 9.44
C ARG A 52 3.02 4.76 8.06
N HIS A 53 1.81 4.23 7.88
CA HIS A 53 1.38 3.67 6.59
C HIS A 53 1.31 4.75 5.51
N HIS A 54 0.87 5.97 5.87
CA HIS A 54 0.79 7.10 4.95
C HIS A 54 2.14 7.74 4.64
N ILE A 55 3.04 7.80 5.62
CA ILE A 55 4.42 8.23 5.40
C ILE A 55 5.11 7.30 4.41
N LEU A 56 4.97 5.99 4.62
CA LEU A 56 5.57 4.97 3.76
C LEU A 56 4.95 4.94 2.36
N GLU A 57 3.64 5.10 2.24
CA GLU A 57 2.96 5.26 0.95
C GLU A 57 3.52 6.44 0.16
N SER A 58 3.72 7.58 0.83
CA SER A 58 4.29 8.77 0.21
C SER A 58 5.75 8.54 -0.23
N ALA A 59 6.56 7.87 0.62
CA ALA A 59 7.93 7.52 0.28
C ALA A 59 8.01 6.55 -0.93
N GLY A 60 7.15 5.54 -0.97
CA GLY A 60 7.03 4.63 -2.11
C GLY A 60 6.67 5.37 -3.39
N TRP A 61 5.78 6.34 -3.31
CA TRP A 61 5.41 7.19 -4.45
C TRP A 61 6.55 8.05 -4.96
N CYS A 62 7.33 8.66 -4.05
CA CYS A 62 8.51 9.43 -4.43
C CYS A 62 9.56 8.57 -5.15
N CYS A 63 9.76 7.32 -4.69
CA CYS A 63 10.75 6.42 -5.28
C CYS A 63 10.33 5.84 -6.65
N MET A 64 9.05 5.92 -7.00
CA MET A 64 8.53 5.50 -8.30
C MET A 64 8.80 6.50 -9.42
N GLY A 65 9.23 7.72 -9.07
CA GLY A 65 9.37 8.83 -10.00
C GLY A 65 8.01 9.33 -10.52
N GLU A 66 8.01 10.54 -11.07
CA GLU A 66 6.85 11.14 -11.72
C GLU A 66 6.39 10.34 -12.97
N SER A 67 7.21 9.42 -13.48
CA SER A 67 7.08 8.84 -14.82
C SER A 67 6.11 7.66 -14.94
N VAL A 68 5.85 6.87 -13.90
CA VAL A 68 5.06 5.62 -14.04
C VAL A 68 3.54 5.86 -13.86
N TRP A 69 3.13 6.91 -13.12
CA TRP A 69 1.71 7.08 -12.79
C TRP A 69 1.18 8.52 -12.72
N GLN A 70 2.03 9.55 -12.77
CA GLN A 70 1.56 10.93 -12.72
C GLN A 70 1.18 11.44 -14.11
N GLY A 71 -0.04 11.13 -14.54
CA GLY A 71 -0.69 11.82 -15.65
C GLY A 71 -1.51 13.01 -15.14
N GLN A 72 -1.53 14.13 -15.87
CA GLN A 72 -2.47 15.24 -15.62
C GLN A 72 -3.94 14.87 -15.94
N SER A 73 -4.18 13.65 -16.41
CA SER A 73 -5.49 13.11 -16.75
C SER A 73 -6.27 12.64 -15.50
N PRO A 74 -7.59 12.89 -15.44
CA PRO A 74 -8.46 12.37 -14.38
C PRO A 74 -8.40 10.84 -14.21
N GLU A 75 -8.05 10.13 -15.30
CA GLU A 75 -7.90 8.68 -15.36
C GLU A 75 -6.47 8.34 -15.79
N ASN A 76 -5.81 7.42 -15.08
CA ASN A 76 -4.43 7.03 -15.37
C ASN A 76 -4.35 6.21 -16.68
N PRO A 77 -3.44 6.52 -17.63
CA PRO A 77 -3.32 5.82 -18.91
C PRO A 77 -3.03 4.32 -18.79
N TRP A 78 -2.20 3.91 -17.84
CA TRP A 78 -1.90 2.49 -17.56
C TRP A 78 -3.14 1.77 -17.06
N PHE A 79 -3.87 2.39 -16.13
CA PHE A 79 -5.15 1.85 -15.65
C PHE A 79 -6.17 1.71 -16.79
N LYS A 80 -6.29 2.72 -17.64
CA LYS A 80 -7.18 2.69 -18.80
C LYS A 80 -6.79 1.60 -19.79
N HIS A 81 -5.49 1.44 -20.07
CA HIS A 81 -4.97 0.37 -20.92
C HIS A 81 -5.29 -1.00 -20.31
N PHE A 82 -4.94 -1.22 -19.04
CA PHE A 82 -5.22 -2.45 -18.32
C PHE A 82 -6.72 -2.80 -18.32
N LYS A 83 -7.59 -1.83 -18.04
CA LYS A 83 -9.05 -2.02 -18.10
C LYS A 83 -9.54 -2.39 -19.50
N ASN A 84 -8.98 -1.79 -20.54
CA ASN A 84 -9.33 -2.13 -21.92
C ASN A 84 -8.89 -3.55 -22.29
N VAL A 85 -7.69 -3.97 -21.88
CA VAL A 85 -7.22 -5.35 -22.08
C VAL A 85 -8.06 -6.32 -21.25
N TRP A 86 -8.39 -5.94 -20.01
CA TRP A 86 -9.26 -6.70 -19.11
C TRP A 86 -10.58 -7.09 -19.78
N ASP A 87 -11.25 -6.10 -20.38
CA ASP A 87 -12.58 -6.29 -20.96
C ASP A 87 -12.56 -7.02 -22.31
N ARG A 88 -11.42 -7.04 -23.03
CA ARG A 88 -11.34 -7.57 -24.41
C ARG A 88 -10.73 -8.96 -24.51
N SER A 89 -9.66 -9.21 -23.76
CA SER A 89 -8.73 -10.33 -24.04
C SER A 89 -8.10 -10.92 -22.80
N TYR A 90 -8.68 -10.68 -21.62
CA TYR A 90 -8.05 -11.09 -20.37
C TYR A 90 -8.09 -12.59 -20.15
N HIS A 91 -6.90 -13.17 -20.02
CA HIS A 91 -6.74 -14.52 -19.54
C HIS A 91 -6.23 -14.47 -18.11
N ARG A 92 -6.95 -15.13 -17.18
CA ARG A 92 -6.55 -15.25 -15.76
C ARG A 92 -5.20 -15.96 -15.56
N GLN A 93 -4.66 -16.52 -16.64
CA GLN A 93 -3.40 -17.26 -16.78
C GLN A 93 -2.87 -17.10 -18.22
N PRO A 94 -1.55 -17.13 -18.45
CA PRO A 94 -0.49 -17.20 -17.45
C PRO A 94 -0.33 -15.87 -16.69
N TYR A 95 0.19 -15.93 -15.46
CA TYR A 95 0.59 -14.75 -14.69
C TYR A 95 1.99 -14.95 -14.08
N ASN A 96 2.67 -13.85 -13.80
CA ASN A 96 4.05 -13.83 -13.33
C ASN A 96 4.16 -13.45 -11.86
N PRO A 97 4.53 -14.38 -10.96
CA PRO A 97 4.98 -14.00 -9.64
C PRO A 97 6.35 -13.31 -9.70
N VAL A 98 6.73 -12.64 -8.61
CA VAL A 98 8.08 -12.07 -8.44
C VAL A 98 9.15 -13.14 -8.56
N HIS A 99 10.38 -12.71 -8.85
CA HIS A 99 11.52 -13.60 -8.91
C HIS A 99 11.72 -14.33 -7.57
N GLN A 100 11.69 -15.66 -7.65
CA GLN A 100 11.62 -16.53 -6.47
C GLN A 100 12.99 -16.63 -5.79
N THR A 101 13.09 -16.09 -4.58
CA THR A 101 14.33 -16.07 -3.80
C THR A 101 14.09 -16.57 -2.37
N LYS A 102 15.10 -17.17 -1.74
CA LYS A 102 14.97 -17.78 -0.40
C LYS A 102 14.52 -16.79 0.68
N TRP A 103 14.86 -15.51 0.55
CA TRP A 103 14.51 -14.50 1.54
C TRP A 103 13.00 -14.22 1.58
N LEU A 104 12.25 -14.52 0.50
CA LEU A 104 10.80 -14.36 0.43
C LEU A 104 10.01 -15.36 1.30
N ASN A 105 10.66 -16.44 1.78
CA ASN A 105 9.99 -17.44 2.62
C ASN A 105 9.43 -16.84 3.93
N LYS A 106 10.19 -15.94 4.56
CA LYS A 106 9.75 -15.27 5.80
C LYS A 106 8.56 -14.33 5.53
N PRO A 107 8.63 -13.42 4.54
CA PRO A 107 7.47 -12.66 4.08
C PRO A 107 6.23 -13.47 3.75
N ARG A 108 6.34 -14.56 2.98
CA ARG A 108 5.20 -15.42 2.62
C ARG A 108 4.49 -15.95 3.86
N ARG A 109 5.24 -16.57 4.78
CA ARG A 109 4.66 -17.08 6.03
C ARG A 109 3.97 -16.00 6.85
N LYS A 110 4.55 -14.79 6.90
CA LYS A 110 3.92 -13.65 7.59
C LYS A 110 2.63 -13.22 6.90
N MET A 111 2.63 -13.14 5.58
CA MET A 111 1.45 -12.79 4.80
C MET A 111 0.35 -13.85 4.85
N GLN A 112 0.69 -15.14 4.95
CA GLN A 112 -0.28 -16.22 5.20
C GLN A 112 -1.03 -16.00 6.52
N GLY A 113 -0.35 -15.55 7.56
CA GLY A 113 -1.00 -15.16 8.81
C GLY A 113 -1.97 -13.97 8.65
N ASN A 114 -1.66 -13.04 7.73
CA ASN A 114 -2.48 -11.85 7.48
C ASN A 114 -3.74 -12.12 6.62
N THR A 115 -3.89 -13.31 6.02
CA THR A 115 -5.09 -13.66 5.23
C THR A 115 -6.13 -14.45 6.02
N THR A 116 -5.79 -14.88 7.23
CA THR A 116 -6.63 -15.72 8.08
C THR A 116 -7.11 -14.95 9.32
N GLU A 117 -8.09 -15.50 10.03
CA GLU A 117 -8.58 -14.92 11.28
C GLU A 117 -7.45 -14.81 12.30
N ASN A 118 -7.39 -13.67 13.01
CA ASN A 118 -6.44 -13.55 14.10
C ASN A 118 -6.92 -14.43 15.27
N PRO A 119 -6.15 -15.46 15.67
CA PRO A 119 -6.57 -16.38 16.73
C PRO A 119 -6.74 -15.72 18.10
N GLU A 120 -6.13 -14.54 18.34
CA GLU A 120 -6.24 -13.81 19.60
C GLU A 120 -7.51 -12.96 19.69
N VAL A 121 -8.04 -12.51 18.55
CA VAL A 121 -9.18 -11.57 18.48
C VAL A 121 -10.44 -12.25 17.92
N GLY A 122 -10.29 -13.39 17.24
CA GLY A 122 -11.39 -14.12 16.61
C GLY A 122 -12.04 -13.37 15.45
N GLU A 123 -11.38 -12.33 14.92
CA GLU A 123 -11.90 -11.50 13.85
C GLU A 123 -11.09 -11.71 12.56
N ALA A 124 -11.81 -11.89 11.46
CA ALA A 124 -11.22 -11.90 10.14
C ALA A 124 -10.73 -10.48 9.78
N PRO A 125 -9.63 -10.36 9.01
CA PRO A 125 -9.22 -9.07 8.47
C PRO A 125 -10.37 -8.46 7.65
N ARG A 126 -10.51 -7.14 7.72
CA ARG A 126 -11.44 -6.38 6.86
C ARG A 126 -11.25 -6.81 5.40
N ALA A 127 -12.33 -6.89 4.64
CA ALA A 127 -12.33 -7.50 3.31
C ALA A 127 -11.27 -6.93 2.35
N ASP A 128 -11.08 -5.61 2.36
CA ASP A 128 -10.07 -4.90 1.57
C ASP A 128 -8.63 -5.22 2.02
N TYR A 129 -8.38 -5.33 3.32
CA TYR A 129 -7.09 -5.76 3.84
C TYR A 129 -6.78 -7.22 3.52
N ARG A 130 -7.79 -8.09 3.58
CA ARG A 130 -7.62 -9.50 3.19
C ARG A 130 -7.30 -9.61 1.71
N GLU A 131 -8.04 -8.93 0.83
CA GLU A 131 -7.76 -8.92 -0.62
C GLU A 131 -6.33 -8.48 -0.92
N MET A 132 -5.88 -7.40 -0.27
CA MET A 132 -4.49 -6.92 -0.39
C MET A 132 -3.46 -7.95 0.08
N ALA A 133 -3.74 -8.66 1.18
CA ALA A 133 -2.85 -9.69 1.70
C ALA A 133 -2.77 -10.92 0.79
N GLU A 134 -3.90 -11.31 0.20
CA GLU A 134 -3.99 -12.42 -0.75
C GLU A 134 -3.29 -12.08 -2.07
N LEU A 135 -3.49 -10.88 -2.63
CA LEU A 135 -2.76 -10.41 -3.82
C LEU A 135 -1.26 -10.40 -3.59
N THR A 136 -0.81 -9.93 -2.42
CA THR A 136 0.59 -9.98 -2.04
C THR A 136 1.12 -11.41 -1.98
N LEU A 137 0.35 -12.38 -1.47
CA LEU A 137 0.76 -13.79 -1.48
C LEU A 137 0.92 -14.34 -2.89
N ILE A 138 -0.02 -14.03 -3.79
CA ILE A 138 0.04 -14.48 -5.19
C ILE A 138 1.29 -13.91 -5.87
N VAL A 139 1.55 -12.62 -5.69
CA VAL A 139 2.74 -11.91 -6.18
C VAL A 139 4.01 -12.57 -5.66
N LEU A 140 4.04 -12.94 -4.37
CA LEU A 140 5.17 -13.65 -3.78
C LEU A 140 5.33 -15.09 -4.32
N GLY A 141 4.40 -15.60 -5.12
CA GLY A 141 4.44 -16.95 -5.70
C GLY A 141 3.80 -18.01 -4.81
N ASP A 142 2.83 -17.62 -3.97
CA ASP A 142 2.11 -18.51 -3.07
C ASP A 142 0.60 -18.53 -3.39
N THR A 143 -0.12 -19.51 -2.85
CA THR A 143 -1.57 -19.64 -3.05
C THR A 143 -2.32 -19.23 -1.79
N PRO A 144 -3.20 -18.21 -1.85
CA PRO A 144 -4.03 -17.84 -0.71
C PRO A 144 -4.97 -18.97 -0.27
N PRO A 145 -5.45 -18.97 1.00
CA PRO A 145 -6.37 -19.99 1.50
C PRO A 145 -7.67 -20.12 0.70
N ARG A 146 -8.15 -19.02 0.11
CA ARG A 146 -9.36 -19.01 -0.73
C ARG A 146 -9.09 -19.41 -2.18
N GLY A 147 -7.85 -19.70 -2.54
CA GLY A 147 -7.40 -19.86 -3.91
C GLY A 147 -7.07 -18.52 -4.59
N ILE A 148 -6.73 -18.60 -5.87
CA ILE A 148 -6.33 -17.44 -6.67
C ILE A 148 -7.55 -16.85 -7.34
N HIS A 149 -7.86 -15.60 -6.99
CA HIS A 149 -8.97 -14.84 -7.54
C HIS A 149 -8.48 -13.50 -8.05
N TRP A 150 -9.02 -13.10 -9.19
CA TRP A 150 -8.73 -11.81 -9.82
C TRP A 150 -10.01 -10.99 -9.87
N SER A 151 -9.93 -9.75 -9.40
CA SER A 151 -11.05 -8.83 -9.34
C SER A 151 -11.05 -7.96 -10.59
N ARG A 152 -12.22 -7.71 -11.18
CA ARG A 152 -12.28 -6.75 -12.29
C ARG A 152 -11.81 -5.38 -11.80
N PRO A 153 -10.94 -4.68 -12.54
CA PRO A 153 -10.45 -3.37 -12.12
C PRO A 153 -11.62 -2.38 -11.99
N GLY A 154 -11.87 -1.93 -10.75
CA GLY A 154 -12.93 -0.98 -10.42
C GLY A 154 -12.57 0.46 -10.81
N ALA A 155 -13.50 1.41 -10.71
CA ALA A 155 -13.20 2.80 -11.03
C ALA A 155 -12.10 3.37 -10.10
N ILE A 156 -10.96 3.74 -10.67
CA ILE A 156 -9.86 4.36 -9.94
C ILE A 156 -9.98 5.88 -10.01
N HIS A 157 -10.06 6.51 -8.84
CA HIS A 157 -9.81 7.94 -8.69
C HIS A 157 -8.32 8.16 -8.37
N GLN A 158 -7.68 9.12 -9.04
CA GLN A 158 -6.28 9.52 -8.81
C GLN A 158 -5.94 9.76 -7.33
N ALA A 159 -6.91 10.26 -6.54
CA ALA A 159 -6.74 10.56 -5.12
C ALA A 159 -6.86 9.34 -4.18
N SER A 160 -7.21 8.15 -4.67
CA SER A 160 -7.36 6.94 -3.84
C SER A 160 -6.20 5.98 -4.04
N VAL A 161 -5.09 6.22 -3.35
CA VAL A 161 -3.92 5.36 -3.44
C VAL A 161 -4.22 3.94 -2.96
N ASP A 162 -5.01 3.75 -1.90
CA ASP A 162 -5.47 2.42 -1.44
C ASP A 162 -6.23 1.65 -2.52
N GLY A 163 -7.09 2.32 -3.29
CA GLY A 163 -7.81 1.69 -4.40
C GLY A 163 -6.94 1.39 -5.62
N GLN A 164 -5.75 1.97 -5.70
CA GLN A 164 -4.81 1.73 -6.81
C GLN A 164 -3.88 0.54 -6.57
N LYS A 165 -3.64 0.17 -5.30
CA LYS A 165 -2.70 -0.90 -4.95
C LYS A 165 -3.03 -2.26 -5.59
N PRO A 166 -4.29 -2.73 -5.57
CA PRO A 166 -4.65 -3.98 -6.24
C PRO A 166 -4.29 -4.00 -7.73
N VAL A 167 -4.47 -2.88 -8.40
CA VAL A 167 -4.17 -2.75 -9.83
C VAL A 167 -2.67 -2.84 -10.10
N PHE A 168 -1.81 -2.26 -9.26
CA PHE A 168 -0.36 -2.42 -9.45
C PHE A 168 0.08 -3.88 -9.40
N TYR A 169 -0.52 -4.68 -8.52
CA TYR A 169 -0.24 -6.11 -8.45
C TYR A 169 -0.68 -6.83 -9.72
N GLU A 170 -1.92 -6.62 -10.14
CA GLU A 170 -2.44 -7.29 -11.34
C GLU A 170 -1.70 -6.87 -12.60
N VAL A 171 -1.43 -5.57 -12.77
CA VAL A 171 -0.68 -5.04 -13.91
C VAL A 171 0.72 -5.65 -14.01
N PHE A 172 1.41 -5.85 -12.87
CA PHE A 172 2.68 -6.56 -12.85
C PHE A 172 2.53 -8.03 -13.24
N MET A 173 1.61 -8.75 -12.60
CA MET A 173 1.43 -10.18 -12.81
C MET A 173 0.97 -10.51 -14.23
N PHE A 174 0.30 -9.58 -14.90
CA PHE A 174 -0.13 -9.69 -16.30
C PHE A 174 0.73 -8.88 -17.26
N ALA A 175 1.91 -8.40 -16.85
CA ALA A 175 2.75 -7.53 -17.67
C ALA A 175 3.10 -8.13 -19.05
N GLU A 176 3.26 -9.46 -19.15
CA GLU A 176 3.44 -10.16 -20.43
C GLU A 176 2.21 -10.05 -21.34
N GLN A 177 1.01 -10.21 -20.80
CA GLN A 177 -0.25 -10.06 -21.55
C GLN A 177 -0.51 -8.61 -21.94
N LEU A 178 0.07 -7.67 -21.20
CA LEU A 178 0.01 -6.23 -21.46
C LEU A 178 1.14 -5.74 -22.37
N GLU A 179 2.02 -6.64 -22.82
CA GLU A 179 3.16 -6.34 -23.70
C GLU A 179 4.08 -5.25 -23.15
N TYR A 180 4.27 -5.22 -21.82
CA TYR A 180 5.19 -4.27 -21.18
C TYR A 180 6.63 -4.72 -21.32
N ASP A 181 7.53 -3.74 -21.48
CA ASP A 181 8.96 -3.98 -21.59
C ASP A 181 9.58 -4.44 -20.25
N GLU A 182 10.77 -5.05 -20.33
CA GLU A 182 11.47 -5.62 -19.17
C GLU A 182 11.80 -4.58 -18.10
N GLU A 183 12.14 -3.35 -18.48
CA GLU A 183 12.46 -2.27 -17.55
C GLU A 183 11.23 -1.88 -16.73
N THR A 184 10.08 -1.76 -17.40
CA THR A 184 8.77 -1.54 -16.78
C THR A 184 8.41 -2.68 -15.82
N VAL A 185 8.59 -3.94 -16.23
CA VAL A 185 8.30 -5.11 -15.40
C VAL A 185 9.14 -5.10 -14.12
N VAL A 186 10.43 -4.80 -14.21
CA VAL A 186 11.33 -4.71 -13.04
C VAL A 186 10.91 -3.59 -12.08
N LYS A 187 10.48 -2.43 -12.60
CA LYS A 187 9.97 -1.33 -11.76
C LYS A 187 8.68 -1.74 -11.03
N LEU A 188 7.76 -2.37 -11.75
CA LEU A 188 6.51 -2.88 -11.18
C LEU A 188 6.76 -3.99 -10.14
N GLU A 189 7.71 -4.89 -10.37
CA GLU A 189 8.10 -5.92 -9.39
C GLU A 189 8.57 -5.28 -8.07
N ARG A 190 9.49 -4.32 -8.17
CA ARG A 190 10.04 -3.60 -7.02
C ARG A 190 8.95 -2.85 -6.25
N LEU A 191 8.04 -2.18 -6.97
CA LEU A 191 6.88 -1.52 -6.36
C LEU A 191 6.00 -2.51 -5.59
N ASN A 192 5.65 -3.63 -6.20
CA ASN A 192 4.73 -4.58 -5.59
C ASN A 192 5.35 -5.26 -4.37
N LEU A 193 6.65 -5.54 -4.40
CA LEU A 193 7.40 -5.96 -3.22
C LEU A 193 7.42 -4.86 -2.15
N PHE A 194 7.63 -3.60 -2.52
CA PHE A 194 7.55 -2.48 -1.58
C PHE A 194 6.15 -2.41 -0.93
N LEU A 195 5.09 -2.34 -1.73
CA LEU A 195 3.71 -2.24 -1.24
C LEU A 195 3.35 -3.43 -0.34
N GLY A 196 3.68 -4.66 -0.74
CA GLY A 196 3.29 -5.87 0.00
C GLY A 196 4.06 -6.05 1.30
N LEU A 197 5.36 -5.75 1.26
CA LEU A 197 6.25 -5.99 2.40
C LEU A 197 6.29 -4.81 3.36
N PHE A 198 6.36 -3.56 2.89
CA PHE A 198 6.42 -2.40 3.79
C PHE A 198 5.08 -2.00 4.38
N LEU A 199 4.00 -2.04 3.60
CA LEU A 199 2.71 -1.50 4.07
C LEU A 199 1.95 -2.52 4.92
N TYR A 200 2.14 -3.82 4.68
CA TYR A 200 1.34 -4.88 5.28
C TYR A 200 2.11 -5.86 6.16
N THR A 201 3.46 -5.90 6.09
CA THR A 201 4.26 -6.62 7.09
C THR A 201 4.88 -5.65 8.09
N HIS A 202 4.46 -5.72 9.35
CA HIS A 202 5.06 -4.92 10.43
C HIS A 202 6.59 -5.11 10.50
N VAL A 203 7.34 -4.00 10.53
CA VAL A 203 8.68 -3.67 11.11
C VAL A 203 9.87 -4.67 10.99
N ASP A 204 9.67 -5.98 10.86
CA ASP A 204 10.74 -6.99 10.96
C ASP A 204 11.50 -7.29 9.66
N VAL A 205 11.26 -6.50 8.60
CA VAL A 205 11.88 -6.67 7.26
C VAL A 205 12.66 -5.42 6.83
N ILE A 206 12.73 -4.39 7.70
CA ILE A 206 13.26 -3.04 7.40
C ILE A 206 14.63 -3.03 6.70
N ILE A 207 15.56 -3.92 7.03
CA ILE A 207 16.91 -3.91 6.43
C ILE A 207 16.87 -4.22 4.93
N HIS A 208 16.17 -5.28 4.51
CA HIS A 208 16.09 -5.67 3.09
C HIS A 208 15.25 -4.65 2.30
N LEU A 209 14.26 -4.13 2.99
CA LEU A 209 13.33 -3.12 2.53
C LEU A 209 14.01 -1.75 2.29
N LEU A 210 14.92 -1.32 3.16
CA LEU A 210 15.77 -0.15 2.95
C LEU A 210 16.76 -0.35 1.80
N GLN A 211 17.30 -1.57 1.64
CA GLN A 211 18.14 -1.91 0.50
C GLN A 211 17.36 -1.83 -0.82
N MET A 212 16.10 -2.27 -0.85
CA MET A 212 15.23 -2.15 -2.03
C MET A 212 14.88 -0.69 -2.34
N LEU A 213 14.55 0.12 -1.33
CA LEU A 213 14.35 1.57 -1.50
C LEU A 213 15.60 2.25 -2.06
N LEU A 214 16.78 1.93 -1.52
CA LEU A 214 18.05 2.46 -2.02
C LEU A 214 18.31 2.05 -3.47
N GLN A 215 18.04 0.79 -3.83
CA GLN A 215 18.17 0.33 -5.21
C GLN A 215 17.16 1.02 -6.15
N MET A 216 15.93 1.27 -5.71
CA MET A 216 14.95 2.04 -6.47
C MET A 216 15.43 3.48 -6.72
N ILE A 217 15.96 4.15 -5.70
CA ILE A 217 16.49 5.52 -5.79
C ILE A 217 17.77 5.60 -6.65
N CYS A 218 18.65 4.59 -6.59
CA CYS A 218 19.90 4.60 -7.35
C CYS A 218 19.75 4.12 -8.80
N SER A 219 18.57 3.62 -9.21
CA SER A 219 18.29 3.16 -10.58
C SER A 219 17.55 4.19 -11.43
N SER A 220 17.22 5.37 -10.87
CA SER A 220 16.65 6.53 -11.56
C SER A 220 17.72 7.56 -11.86
#